data_AF-A0A1Q5BMB3-F1
#
_entry.id   AF-A0A1Q5BMB3-F1
#
_cell.length_a   1.000
_cell.length_b   1.000
_cell.length_c   1.000
_cell.angle_alpha   90.00
_cell.angle_beta   90.00
_cell.angle_gamma   90.00
#
_symmetry.space_group_name_H-M   'P 1'
#
loop_
_entity.id
_entity.type
_entity.pdbx_description
1 polymer ?
#
loop_
_entity_poly.entity_id
_entity_poly.type
_entity_poly.pdbx_seq_one_letter_code
_entity_poly.pdbx_strand_id
1 'polypeptide(L)'
;MLQCTAVTHVPYAEALLALATMEGGPEHPPEVIEPEDFVLCELGDHDESAEHAGHLWAADTPDDQDLWLLWSGTGAHRVHRLDMLRLCPAVLSELATRTVTTCAFFDHHPGPHSFSVTDPLGDLIAAHVHSEVRRLVAEDDAPGTPDAPGTLNGPGAPGRPETPDVPDIDAP
;
A
#
# COMPACT_ATOMS: atom_id res chain seq x y z
N MET A 1 0.38 0.76 24.21
CA MET A 1 0.39 1.34 22.86
C MET A 1 -0.64 0.57 22.08
N LEU A 2 -1.80 1.16 21.90
CA LEU A 2 -2.90 0.54 21.16
C LEU A 2 -3.03 1.36 19.88
N GLN A 3 -2.86 0.73 18.72
CA GLN A 3 -3.23 1.38 17.48
C GLN A 3 -4.74 1.64 17.52
N CYS A 4 -5.18 2.81 17.06
CA CYS A 4 -6.59 3.07 16.88
C CYS A 4 -7.18 2.09 15.85
N THR A 5 -8.31 1.47 16.18
CA THR A 5 -9.04 0.55 15.28
C THR A 5 -10.39 1.12 14.85
N ALA A 6 -10.58 2.43 14.97
CA ALA A 6 -11.82 3.08 14.60
C ALA A 6 -12.04 3.01 13.08
N VAL A 7 -13.25 2.66 12.67
CA VAL A 7 -13.65 2.53 11.26
C VAL A 7 -14.93 3.31 10.99
N THR A 8 -15.01 3.91 9.80
CA THR A 8 -16.23 4.57 9.32
C THR A 8 -16.49 4.25 7.85
N HIS A 9 -17.77 4.23 7.48
CA HIS A 9 -18.16 4.32 6.08
C HIS A 9 -17.70 5.66 5.52
N VAL A 10 -17.30 5.66 4.25
CA VAL A 10 -17.09 6.87 3.47
C VAL A 10 -18.45 7.48 3.14
N PRO A 11 -18.69 8.79 3.37
CA PRO A 11 -19.93 9.45 2.97
C PRO A 11 -19.95 9.61 1.45
N TYR A 12 -20.35 8.55 0.73
CA TYR A 12 -20.16 8.37 -0.71
C TYR A 12 -20.48 9.61 -1.57
N ALA A 13 -21.67 10.19 -1.42
CA ALA A 13 -22.08 11.35 -2.22
C ALA A 13 -21.23 12.60 -1.93
N GLU A 14 -20.84 12.82 -0.68
CA GLU A 14 -19.98 13.95 -0.29
C GLU A 14 -18.54 13.73 -0.76
N ALA A 15 -18.04 12.48 -0.66
CA ALA A 15 -16.71 12.11 -1.12
C ALA A 15 -16.58 12.26 -2.64
N LEU A 16 -17.56 11.79 -3.42
CA LEU A 16 -17.60 12.02 -4.87
C LEU A 16 -17.59 13.50 -5.22
N LEU A 17 -18.36 14.32 -4.50
CA LEU A 17 -18.39 15.76 -4.72
C LEU A 17 -17.03 16.40 -4.40
N ALA A 18 -16.40 16.03 -3.30
CA ALA A 18 -15.08 16.52 -2.91
C ALA A 18 -14.02 16.15 -3.97
N LEU A 19 -13.96 14.87 -4.36
CA LEU A 19 -13.04 14.39 -5.39
C LEU A 19 -13.27 15.05 -6.76
N ALA A 20 -14.52 15.28 -7.15
CA ALA A 20 -14.85 15.92 -8.43
C ALA A 20 -14.50 17.42 -8.47
N THR A 21 -14.35 18.06 -7.31
CA THR A 21 -14.16 19.52 -7.20
C THR A 21 -12.78 19.92 -6.69
N MET A 22 -12.01 18.98 -6.15
CA MET A 22 -10.64 19.23 -5.72
C MET A 22 -9.68 19.37 -6.91
N GLU A 23 -8.70 20.25 -6.76
CA GLU A 23 -7.58 20.33 -7.69
C GLU A 23 -6.67 19.10 -7.50
N GLY A 24 -6.18 18.51 -8.60
CA GLY A 24 -5.40 17.26 -8.56
C GLY A 24 -6.20 16.02 -8.13
N GLY A 25 -7.54 16.12 -8.13
CA GLY A 25 -8.43 14.98 -7.92
C GLY A 25 -8.40 13.98 -9.09
N PRO A 26 -9.03 12.80 -8.93
CA PRO A 26 -9.14 11.80 -9.99
C PRO A 26 -9.99 12.32 -11.15
N GLU A 27 -9.67 11.89 -12.38
CA GLU A 27 -10.47 12.22 -13.58
C GLU A 27 -11.90 11.68 -13.46
N HIS A 28 -12.05 10.48 -12.86
CA HIS A 28 -13.33 9.80 -12.69
C HIS A 28 -13.51 9.35 -11.23
N PRO A 29 -14.03 10.22 -10.34
CA PRO A 29 -14.22 9.90 -8.92
C PRO A 29 -14.94 8.58 -8.61
N PRO A 30 -15.97 8.14 -9.37
CA PRO A 30 -16.62 6.85 -9.11
C PRO A 30 -15.75 5.61 -9.38
N GLU A 31 -14.58 5.76 -10.00
CA GLU A 31 -13.64 4.64 -10.22
C GLU A 31 -12.68 4.42 -9.04
N VAL A 32 -12.64 5.36 -8.09
CA VAL A 32 -11.69 5.33 -6.95
C VAL A 32 -12.37 5.19 -5.59
N ILE A 33 -13.68 5.46 -5.51
CA ILE A 33 -14.50 5.26 -4.32
C ILE A 33 -15.79 4.55 -4.71
N GLU A 34 -16.16 3.53 -3.95
CA GLU A 34 -17.39 2.75 -4.08
C GLU A 34 -18.41 3.09 -2.99
N PRO A 35 -19.73 2.86 -3.21
CA PRO A 35 -20.79 3.22 -2.26
C PRO A 35 -20.69 2.59 -0.86
N GLU A 36 -20.02 1.44 -0.75
CA GLU A 36 -19.87 0.69 0.50
C GLU A 36 -18.46 0.78 1.08
N ASP A 37 -17.63 1.71 0.61
CA ASP A 37 -16.27 1.85 1.10
C ASP A 37 -16.21 2.28 2.56
N PHE A 38 -15.15 1.80 3.22
CA PHE A 38 -14.83 2.12 4.60
C PHE A 38 -13.37 2.56 4.70
N VAL A 39 -13.11 3.44 5.65
CA VAL A 39 -11.74 3.82 6.04
C VAL A 39 -11.48 3.49 7.50
N LEU A 40 -10.26 3.05 7.77
CA LEU A 40 -9.70 2.87 9.10
C LEU A 40 -9.01 4.18 9.53
N CYS A 41 -9.02 4.47 10.83
CA CYS A 41 -8.20 5.56 11.36
C CYS A 41 -6.71 5.26 11.15
N GLU A 42 -5.99 6.17 10.49
CA GLU A 42 -4.58 6.00 10.15
C GLU A 42 -3.63 6.59 11.20
N LEU A 43 -4.14 7.42 12.11
CA LEU A 43 -3.34 8.21 13.06
C LEU A 43 -2.60 7.38 14.14
N GLY A 44 -2.78 6.07 14.19
CA GLY A 44 -2.17 5.21 15.20
C GLY A 44 -2.72 5.47 16.61
N ASP A 45 -1.85 5.61 17.60
CA ASP A 45 -2.23 5.89 18.99
C ASP A 45 -2.55 7.38 19.15
N HIS A 46 -3.78 7.71 19.56
CA HIS A 46 -4.20 9.08 19.82
C HIS A 46 -5.29 9.10 20.90
N ASP A 47 -5.49 10.24 21.55
CA ASP A 47 -6.51 10.35 22.61
C ASP A 47 -7.94 10.34 22.05
N GLU A 48 -8.92 10.06 22.93
CA GLU A 48 -10.35 9.98 22.56
C GLU A 48 -10.98 11.34 22.23
N SER A 49 -10.30 12.45 22.53
CA SER A 49 -10.77 13.80 22.21
C SER A 49 -10.36 14.26 20.82
N ALA A 50 -9.33 13.62 20.25
CA ALA A 50 -8.90 13.83 18.88
C ALA A 50 -9.87 13.19 17.88
N GLU A 51 -10.07 13.88 16.76
CA GLU A 51 -10.79 13.32 15.63
C GLU A 51 -9.98 12.15 15.05
N HIS A 52 -10.67 11.10 14.65
CA HIS A 52 -10.12 10.08 13.79
C HIS A 52 -9.93 10.65 12.38
N ALA A 53 -8.97 10.11 11.63
CA ALA A 53 -8.72 10.52 10.26
C ALA A 53 -8.31 9.35 9.38
N GLY A 54 -8.81 9.35 8.14
CA GLY A 54 -8.49 8.37 7.10
C GLY A 54 -8.24 9.11 5.79
N HIS A 55 -7.18 8.73 5.10
CA HIS A 55 -6.77 9.35 3.84
C HIS A 55 -7.64 8.82 2.70
N LEU A 56 -8.14 9.70 1.83
CA LEU A 56 -8.96 9.32 0.68
C LEU A 56 -8.25 9.51 -0.65
N TRP A 57 -7.47 10.58 -0.80
CA TRP A 57 -6.84 10.88 -2.08
C TRP A 57 -5.64 11.80 -1.93
N ALA A 58 -4.55 11.46 -2.60
CA ALA A 58 -3.38 12.32 -2.71
C ALA A 58 -3.52 13.22 -3.94
N ALA A 59 -3.58 14.54 -3.76
CA ALA A 59 -3.76 15.42 -4.91
C ALA A 59 -2.50 15.51 -5.75
N ASP A 60 -2.65 15.40 -7.07
CA ASP A 60 -1.55 15.65 -8.01
C ASP A 60 -1.38 17.17 -8.23
N THR A 61 -0.99 17.87 -7.16
CA THR A 61 -0.73 19.32 -7.16
C THR A 61 0.59 19.66 -6.46
N PRO A 62 1.24 20.79 -6.79
CA PRO A 62 2.46 21.24 -6.11
C PRO A 62 2.26 21.66 -4.64
N ASP A 63 1.01 21.83 -4.19
CA ASP A 63 0.68 22.39 -2.88
C ASP A 63 0.59 21.33 -1.76
N ASP A 64 0.87 20.06 -2.10
CA ASP A 64 0.90 18.91 -1.18
C ASP A 64 -0.35 18.82 -0.29
N GLN A 65 -1.54 19.01 -0.88
CA GLN A 65 -2.82 18.92 -0.18
C GLN A 65 -3.54 17.62 -0.53
N ASP A 66 -3.92 16.86 0.49
CA ASP A 66 -4.61 15.59 0.31
C ASP A 66 -6.05 15.69 0.84
N LEU A 67 -6.93 14.86 0.30
CA LEU A 67 -8.30 14.74 0.79
C LEU A 67 -8.35 13.76 1.97
N TRP A 68 -8.82 14.25 3.12
CA TRP A 68 -8.98 13.48 4.34
C TRP A 68 -10.44 13.42 4.78
N LEU A 69 -10.86 12.25 5.27
CA LEU A 69 -12.09 12.10 6.03
C LEU A 69 -11.76 12.17 7.53
N LEU A 70 -12.28 13.18 8.21
CA LEU A 70 -12.15 13.34 9.65
C LEU A 70 -13.49 13.01 10.32
N TRP A 71 -13.46 12.27 11.42
CA TRP A 71 -14.68 11.94 12.15
C TRP A 71 -14.48 11.85 13.66
N SER A 72 -15.56 12.12 14.39
CA SER A 72 -15.67 11.95 15.83
C SER A 72 -16.94 11.19 16.19
N GLY A 73 -16.91 10.56 17.37
CA GLY A 73 -18.05 9.82 17.89
C GLY A 73 -18.29 8.48 17.18
N THR A 74 -19.34 7.78 17.62
CA THR A 74 -19.66 6.42 17.15
C THR A 74 -21.15 6.28 16.86
N GLY A 75 -21.49 5.33 15.98
CA GLY A 75 -22.88 5.01 15.63
C GLY A 75 -23.68 6.24 15.17
N ALA A 76 -24.83 6.46 15.79
CA ALA A 76 -25.77 7.54 15.43
C ALA A 76 -25.30 8.95 15.84
N HIS A 77 -24.26 9.08 16.67
CA HIS A 77 -23.71 10.38 17.09
C HIS A 77 -22.44 10.75 16.31
N ARG A 78 -22.15 10.02 15.24
CA ARG A 78 -20.99 10.30 14.40
C ARG A 78 -21.17 11.64 13.69
N VAL A 79 -20.12 12.45 13.74
CA VAL A 79 -19.99 13.66 12.94
C VAL A 79 -18.74 13.50 12.10
N HIS A 80 -18.82 13.85 10.81
CA HIS A 80 -17.71 13.77 9.88
C HIS A 80 -17.54 15.08 9.11
N ARG A 81 -16.34 15.28 8.55
CA ARG A 81 -16.06 16.26 7.51
C ARG A 81 -15.02 15.72 6.53
N LEU A 82 -15.11 16.20 5.30
CA LEU A 82 -14.08 16.03 4.28
C LEU A 82 -13.30 17.34 4.19
N ASP A 83 -11.98 17.26 4.16
CA ASP A 83 -11.13 18.45 4.12
C ASP A 83 -9.86 18.22 3.29
N MET A 84 -9.38 19.29 2.66
CA MET A 84 -8.15 19.32 1.86
C MET A 84 -7.01 19.83 2.74
N LEU A 85 -6.25 18.90 3.32
CA LEU A 85 -5.25 19.22 4.31
C LEU A 85 -3.84 19.06 3.75
N ARG A 86 -2.97 20.02 4.09
CA ARG A 86 -1.55 19.96 3.73
C ARG A 86 -0.83 18.82 4.42
N LEU A 87 0.14 18.21 3.76
CA LEU A 87 1.03 17.24 4.37
C LEU A 87 1.83 17.84 5.54
N CYS A 88 2.10 16.99 6.53
CA CYS A 88 2.90 17.32 7.70
C CYS A 88 4.37 17.57 7.29
N PRO A 89 4.98 18.69 7.69
CA PRO A 89 6.35 19.03 7.28
C PRO A 89 7.42 18.20 8.02
N ALA A 90 7.03 17.29 8.91
CA ALA A 90 7.97 16.50 9.69
C ALA A 90 8.72 15.50 8.79
N VAL A 91 10.03 15.45 9.00
CA VAL A 91 10.93 14.53 8.28
C VAL A 91 11.78 13.73 9.27
N LEU A 92 11.95 12.44 8.98
CA LEU A 92 12.92 11.57 9.64
C LEU A 92 14.12 11.38 8.72
N SER A 93 15.30 11.82 9.18
CA SER A 93 16.56 11.61 8.47
C SER A 93 17.35 10.47 9.10
N GLU A 94 17.47 9.34 8.40
CA GLU A 94 18.30 8.21 8.83
C GLU A 94 19.73 8.41 8.31
N LEU A 95 20.65 8.79 9.20
CA LEU A 95 22.00 9.20 8.80
C LEU A 95 22.83 8.04 8.23
N ALA A 96 22.59 6.81 8.68
CA ALA A 96 23.34 5.63 8.24
C ALA A 96 23.05 5.28 6.77
N THR A 97 21.79 5.38 6.37
CA THR A 97 21.32 5.05 5.01
C THR A 97 21.18 6.29 4.12
N ARG A 98 21.27 7.49 4.70
CA ARG A 98 20.95 8.78 4.05
C ARG A 98 19.54 8.82 3.48
N THR A 99 18.62 8.06 4.07
CA THR A 99 17.21 8.09 3.66
C THR A 99 16.49 9.20 4.42
N VAL A 100 15.63 9.92 3.71
CA VAL A 100 14.72 10.91 4.28
C VAL A 100 13.30 10.40 4.08
N THR A 101 12.57 10.26 5.17
CA THR A 101 11.17 9.85 5.16
C THR A 101 10.32 11.03 5.61
N THR A 102 9.37 11.45 4.77
CA THR A 102 8.39 12.48 5.12
C THR A 102 7.24 11.85 5.91
N CYS A 103 6.60 12.65 6.77
CA CYS A 103 5.37 12.21 7.40
C CYS A 103 4.22 12.20 6.36
N ALA A 104 3.54 11.06 6.22
CA ALA A 104 2.41 10.89 5.31
C ALA A 104 1.06 11.40 5.86
N PHE A 105 1.03 12.04 7.03
CA PHE A 105 -0.19 12.57 7.63
C PHE A 105 -0.33 14.06 7.36
N PHE A 106 -1.53 14.60 7.57
CA PHE A 106 -1.79 16.03 7.47
C PHE A 106 -1.11 16.86 8.57
N ASP A 107 -0.87 18.13 8.31
CA ASP A 107 -0.26 19.07 9.25
C ASP A 107 -1.09 19.22 10.54
N HIS A 108 -0.41 19.32 11.70
CA HIS A 108 -1.03 19.31 13.02
C HIS A 108 -1.86 18.06 13.37
N HIS A 109 -1.55 16.89 12.78
CA HIS A 109 -2.16 15.63 13.19
C HIS A 109 -1.93 15.32 14.69
N PRO A 110 -2.92 14.75 15.40
CA PRO A 110 -2.84 14.52 16.86
C PRO A 110 -2.08 13.25 17.26
N GLY A 111 -1.92 12.29 16.33
CA GLY A 111 -1.17 11.06 16.56
C GLY A 111 0.35 11.24 16.43
N PRO A 112 1.15 10.19 16.73
CA PRO A 112 2.57 10.17 16.40
C PRO A 112 2.76 10.34 14.87
N HIS A 113 3.95 10.78 14.45
CA HIS A 113 4.25 10.84 13.01
C HIS A 113 4.15 9.45 12.37
N SER A 114 3.76 9.38 11.09
CA SER A 114 3.58 8.10 10.37
C SER A 114 4.79 7.17 10.45
N PHE A 115 6.02 7.68 10.41
CA PHE A 115 7.25 6.88 10.59
C PHE A 115 7.46 6.35 12.02
N SER A 116 6.65 6.78 12.99
CA SER A 116 6.65 6.28 14.38
C SER A 116 5.54 5.25 14.62
N VAL A 117 4.62 5.07 13.67
CA VAL A 117 3.61 4.01 13.72
C VAL A 117 4.32 2.69 13.46
N THR A 118 4.23 1.76 14.40
CA THR A 118 4.76 0.41 14.21
C THR A 118 3.80 -0.38 13.34
N ASP A 119 4.30 -0.97 12.24
CA ASP A 119 3.59 -1.95 11.43
C ASP A 119 4.26 -3.32 11.56
N PRO A 120 3.89 -4.11 12.60
CA PRO A 120 4.50 -5.42 12.82
C PRO A 120 4.28 -6.39 11.66
N LEU A 121 3.19 -6.23 10.88
CA LEU A 121 2.92 -7.08 9.73
C LEU A 121 3.85 -6.70 8.57
N GLY A 122 4.01 -5.42 8.30
CA GLY A 122 4.96 -4.88 7.33
C GLY A 122 6.38 -5.34 7.61
N ASP A 123 6.83 -5.30 8.87
CA ASP A 123 8.15 -5.77 9.28
C ASP A 123 8.36 -7.27 8.95
N LEU A 124 7.36 -8.10 9.22
CA LEU A 124 7.40 -9.53 8.92
C LEU A 124 7.42 -9.81 7.42
N ILE A 125 6.62 -9.08 6.63
CA ILE A 125 6.60 -9.18 5.17
C ILE A 125 7.96 -8.78 4.60
N ALA A 126 8.52 -7.64 5.04
CA ALA A 126 9.83 -7.18 4.60
C ALA A 126 10.93 -8.21 4.92
N ALA A 127 10.94 -8.76 6.13
CA ALA A 127 11.88 -9.81 6.52
C ALA A 127 11.76 -11.06 5.64
N HIS A 128 10.54 -11.48 5.33
CA HIS A 128 10.28 -12.62 4.44
C HIS A 128 10.78 -12.35 3.02
N VAL A 129 10.42 -11.19 2.44
CA VAL A 129 10.87 -10.78 1.10
C VAL A 129 12.40 -10.73 1.03
N HIS A 130 13.06 -10.13 2.02
CA HIS A 130 14.52 -10.12 2.09
C HIS A 130 15.13 -11.52 2.16
N SER A 131 14.47 -12.46 2.84
CA SER A 131 14.91 -13.86 2.89
C SER A 131 14.78 -14.54 1.51
N GLU A 132 13.66 -14.36 0.82
CA GLU A 132 13.44 -14.92 -0.51
C GLU A 132 14.40 -14.32 -1.55
N VAL A 133 14.62 -13.00 -1.54
CA VAL A 133 15.60 -12.36 -2.43
C VAL A 133 17.00 -12.93 -2.20
N ARG A 134 17.42 -13.12 -0.94
CA ARG A 134 18.72 -13.75 -0.64
C ARG A 134 18.78 -15.19 -1.15
N ARG A 135 17.69 -15.97 -1.01
CA ARG A 135 17.62 -17.35 -1.50
C ARG A 135 17.77 -17.40 -3.01
N LEU A 136 17.03 -16.57 -3.74
CA LEU A 136 17.07 -16.51 -5.21
C LEU A 136 18.44 -16.08 -5.73
N VAL A 137 19.05 -15.05 -5.12
CA VAL A 137 20.41 -14.62 -5.48
C VAL A 137 21.43 -15.73 -5.22
N ALA A 138 21.31 -16.47 -4.11
CA ALA A 138 22.19 -17.59 -3.82
C ALA A 138 21.99 -18.81 -4.74
N GLU A 139 20.78 -19.01 -5.27
CA GLU A 139 20.47 -20.06 -6.25
C GLU A 139 21.00 -19.71 -7.66
N ASP A 140 21.00 -18.43 -8.03
CA ASP A 140 21.56 -17.93 -9.30
C ASP A 140 23.10 -17.87 -9.28
N ASP A 141 23.70 -17.62 -8.10
CA ASP A 141 25.15 -17.66 -7.86
C ASP A 141 25.69 -19.07 -7.58
N ALA A 142 24.83 -20.09 -7.53
CA ALA A 142 25.29 -21.46 -7.40
C ALA A 142 26.10 -21.83 -8.65
N PRO A 143 27.41 -22.17 -8.54
CA PRO A 143 28.18 -22.57 -9.69
C PRO A 143 27.52 -23.83 -10.24
N GLY A 144 27.03 -23.75 -11.48
CA GLY A 144 26.59 -24.92 -12.23
C GLY A 144 27.60 -26.03 -12.00
N THR A 145 27.12 -27.17 -11.50
CA THR A 145 27.93 -28.36 -11.28
C THR A 145 28.88 -28.52 -12.46
N PRO A 146 30.21 -28.57 -12.26
CA PRO A 146 31.12 -28.73 -13.37
C PRO A 146 30.86 -30.12 -13.96
N ASP A 147 30.21 -30.15 -15.13
CA ASP A 147 30.12 -31.36 -15.92
C ASP A 147 31.54 -31.85 -16.19
N ALA A 148 31.84 -33.01 -15.62
CA ALA A 148 33.12 -33.69 -15.72
C ALA A 148 33.50 -33.92 -17.19
N PRO A 149 34.80 -33.94 -17.53
CA PRO A 149 35.23 -33.99 -18.92
C PRO A 149 34.96 -35.35 -19.56
N GLY A 150 34.21 -35.31 -20.66
CA GLY A 150 34.43 -36.13 -21.85
C GLY A 150 34.18 -37.63 -21.76
N THR A 151 33.09 -38.10 -22.38
CA THR A 151 33.18 -39.32 -23.17
C THR A 151 32.41 -39.12 -24.48
N LEU A 152 33.17 -38.86 -25.54
CA LEU A 152 32.70 -38.98 -26.92
C LEU A 152 32.23 -40.42 -27.13
N ASN A 153 30.99 -40.59 -27.58
CA ASN A 153 30.57 -41.58 -28.58
C ASN A 153 29.10 -41.31 -28.95
N GLY A 154 28.87 -40.79 -30.16
CA GLY A 154 27.57 -40.95 -30.83
C GLY A 154 27.45 -42.36 -31.43
N PRO A 155 26.39 -42.71 -32.19
CA PRO A 155 25.23 -41.89 -32.58
C PRO A 155 23.87 -42.57 -32.29
N GLY A 156 22.78 -41.81 -32.30
CA GLY A 156 21.43 -42.39 -32.39
C GLY A 156 20.34 -41.49 -31.80
N ALA A 157 19.64 -40.76 -32.67
CA ALA A 157 18.34 -40.19 -32.31
C ALA A 157 17.35 -41.31 -31.96
N PRO A 158 16.47 -41.08 -30.98
CA PRO A 158 15.05 -41.15 -31.32
C PRO A 158 14.19 -40.11 -30.58
N GLY A 159 13.22 -39.57 -31.32
CA GLY A 159 11.90 -39.16 -30.80
C GLY A 159 11.80 -37.86 -30.00
N ARG A 160 11.14 -36.85 -30.59
CA ARG A 160 10.48 -35.78 -29.81
C ARG A 160 9.44 -36.42 -28.87
N PRO A 161 9.38 -36.05 -27.57
CA PRO A 161 8.16 -36.24 -26.83
C PRO A 161 7.11 -35.24 -27.31
N GLU A 162 5.92 -35.75 -27.54
CA GLU A 162 4.74 -35.05 -28.02
C GLU A 162 4.30 -33.98 -27.00
N THR A 163 3.85 -32.84 -27.51
CA THR A 163 3.15 -31.81 -26.74
C THR A 163 1.83 -32.39 -26.21
N PRO A 164 1.44 -32.16 -24.95
CA PRO A 164 0.12 -32.56 -24.48
C PRO A 164 -0.96 -31.75 -25.21
N ASP A 165 -1.98 -32.44 -25.71
CA ASP A 165 -3.19 -31.83 -26.27
C ASP A 165 -3.86 -30.92 -25.24
N VAL A 166 -4.00 -29.64 -25.59
CA VAL A 166 -4.89 -28.69 -24.91
C VAL A 166 -6.29 -28.94 -25.47
N PRO A 167 -7.28 -29.38 -24.65
CA PRO A 167 -8.64 -29.48 -25.13
C PRO A 167 -9.19 -28.08 -25.35
N ASP A 168 -9.60 -27.84 -26.60
CA ASP A 168 -10.36 -26.69 -27.07
C ASP A 168 -11.71 -26.64 -26.31
N ILE A 169 -11.92 -25.62 -25.49
CA ILE A 169 -13.23 -25.33 -24.90
C ILE A 169 -13.64 -23.95 -25.39
N ASP A 170 -14.17 -23.92 -26.61
CA ASP A 170 -15.10 -22.90 -27.07
C ASP A 170 -16.46 -23.54 -27.40
N ALA A 171 -17.41 -23.26 -26.49
CA ALA A 171 -18.83 -22.94 -26.75
C ALA A 171 -19.77 -24.08 -27.25
N PRO A 172 -21.10 -23.96 -27.17
CA PRO A 172 -21.94 -22.75 -27.09
C PRO A 172 -22.48 -22.38 -25.69
#